data_AF-A0AAV7E269-F1
#
_entry.id   AF-A0AAV7E269-F1
#
_cell.length_a   1.000
_cell.length_b   1.000
_cell.length_c   1.000
_cell.angle_alpha   90.00
_cell.angle_beta   90.00
_cell.angle_gamma   90.00
#
_symmetry.space_group_name_H-M   'P 1'
#
loop_
_entity.id
_entity.type
_entity.pdbx_description
1 polymer ?
#
loop_
_entity_poly.entity_id
_entity_poly.type
_entity_poly.pdbx_seq_one_letter_code
_entity_poly.pdbx_strand_id
1 'polypeptide(L)'
;MAISPSLFFLSCLVLVFVVTASPGLAQGRRGDSEREADRVRDLPGQPAVTFRHYAGYVKLRAEEEKALFYWFFEAREGVEKKPLVLWLNGGPGCSSIAYGAAQELGPFLVRKNQAKLELNKFSWNIAANLLFLEAPVGVGFSYTNKTEDLAKLGDRVTAEDSYAFLVKWFQRFPSFKSHEFYIAGESYAGHYVPQLSELIYERNKQARNDSRINFKGFMIGNAVINEVTDQVGMIEYAWSHAIISDQLYHHINRECDFKSDNQTYICESSVKSFLQAYSDIDIYSIYSPVCLSDYEQTSAKLLAAPRSFSQHDLWHKLPSGYDPCTEAYTEKYFNREDVQKALHANITKLSYPYSPCSNVIKKWNDSPETVLPIITKLVKAGLRVWIYSGDTDGRVPVTSTRYSVNELKLKVKKGWRAWFAGGQVAGWVEEYEGLTLATVRGAEHVKILEVKKYLSDNFDMKDLGLANVILGIRVIKDENGICLTQSHYVEKVLKRFGFENSKPVSTPYDSSVKLKKNGGDNVSQLRYSQIIGYSDANLDLDSDETKSTSGFVFTLGGGALPLGNPPSGPLITEINYGG
;
A
#
# COMPACT_ATOMS: atom_id res chain seq x y z
N MET A 1 12.69 99.55 -29.25
CA MET A 1 13.41 98.28 -29.49
C MET A 1 13.82 97.73 -28.13
N ALA A 2 13.73 96.47 -27.75
CA ALA A 2 12.98 95.30 -28.18
C ALA A 2 13.27 94.24 -27.09
N ILE A 3 12.22 93.51 -26.67
CA ILE A 3 12.23 92.12 -26.17
C ILE A 3 12.70 91.83 -24.70
N SER A 4 11.74 91.29 -23.92
CA SER A 4 11.78 90.57 -22.62
C SER A 4 12.34 89.12 -22.81
N PRO A 5 12.46 88.15 -21.86
CA PRO A 5 12.11 88.10 -20.42
C PRO A 5 13.13 87.37 -19.50
N SER A 6 12.90 87.33 -18.18
CA SER A 6 12.72 86.09 -17.37
C SER A 6 12.85 86.32 -15.86
N LEU A 7 11.73 86.10 -15.14
CA LEU A 7 11.65 85.96 -13.69
C LEU A 7 12.06 84.53 -13.30
N PHE A 8 12.93 84.39 -12.30
CA PHE A 8 13.14 83.13 -11.58
C PHE A 8 12.29 83.12 -10.31
N PHE A 9 11.25 82.28 -10.27
CA PHE A 9 10.53 81.89 -9.05
C PHE A 9 11.13 80.57 -8.55
N LEU A 10 11.66 80.56 -7.33
CA LEU A 10 12.12 79.35 -6.65
C LEU A 10 10.91 78.68 -5.96
N SER A 11 10.48 77.53 -6.48
CA SER A 11 9.47 76.66 -5.85
C SER A 11 10.18 75.52 -5.11
N CYS A 12 10.05 75.48 -3.79
CA CYS A 12 10.45 74.33 -2.97
C CYS A 12 9.40 73.22 -3.10
N LEU A 13 9.73 72.14 -3.80
CA LEU A 13 8.94 70.90 -3.82
C LEU A 13 9.28 70.07 -2.57
N VAL A 14 8.34 70.00 -1.62
CA VAL A 14 8.36 68.99 -0.55
C VAL A 14 7.87 67.67 -1.15
N LEU A 15 8.80 66.75 -1.38
CA LEU A 15 8.50 65.36 -1.75
C LEU A 15 7.98 64.61 -0.52
N VAL A 16 6.65 64.52 -0.39
CA VAL A 16 6.01 63.56 0.50
C VAL A 16 6.11 62.17 -0.14
N PHE A 17 7.04 61.34 0.33
CA PHE A 17 7.05 59.92 0.02
C PHE A 17 5.84 59.26 0.69
N VAL A 18 4.74 59.13 -0.04
CA VAL A 18 3.67 58.21 0.32
C VAL A 18 4.21 56.81 0.03
N VAL A 19 4.67 56.11 1.08
CA VAL A 19 4.96 54.68 1.02
C VAL A 19 3.62 53.96 0.82
N THR A 20 3.26 53.72 -0.43
CA THR A 20 2.18 52.80 -0.76
C THR A 20 2.66 51.38 -0.46
N ALA A 21 2.27 50.85 0.70
CA ALA A 21 2.49 49.45 1.03
C ALA A 21 1.85 48.60 -0.07
N SER A 22 2.68 47.89 -0.86
CA SER A 22 2.18 47.02 -1.92
C SER A 22 1.30 45.93 -1.30
N PRO A 23 0.09 45.66 -1.83
CA PRO A 23 -0.83 44.66 -1.26
C PRO A 23 -0.18 43.27 -1.06
N GLY A 24 0.75 42.89 -1.94
CA GLY A 24 1.49 41.62 -1.85
C GLY A 24 2.44 41.50 -0.66
N LEU A 25 3.04 42.60 -0.18
CA LEU A 25 3.94 42.60 0.98
C LEU A 25 3.18 42.48 2.31
N ALA A 26 1.98 43.07 2.39
CA ALA A 26 1.10 42.94 3.55
C ALA A 26 0.49 41.53 3.66
N GLN A 27 0.13 40.92 2.53
CA GLN A 27 -0.40 39.55 2.48
C GLN A 27 0.68 38.50 2.82
N GLY A 28 1.92 38.69 2.34
CA GLY A 28 3.06 37.83 2.69
C GLY A 28 3.42 37.87 4.18
N ARG A 29 3.50 39.07 4.79
CA ARG A 29 3.76 39.22 6.24
C ARG A 29 2.68 38.60 7.12
N ARG A 30 1.41 38.66 6.71
CA ARG A 30 0.31 38.03 7.43
C ARG A 30 0.37 36.51 7.34
N GLY A 31 0.65 35.96 6.15
CA GLY A 31 0.81 34.52 5.94
C GLY A 31 1.95 33.91 6.77
N ASP A 32 3.11 34.58 6.82
CA ASP A 32 4.24 34.12 7.64
C ASP A 32 3.93 34.12 9.15
N SER A 33 3.20 35.13 9.65
CA SER A 33 2.78 35.16 11.05
C SER A 33 1.76 34.07 11.39
N GLU A 34 0.79 33.81 10.50
CA GLU A 34 -0.19 32.74 10.70
C GLU A 34 0.47 31.36 10.63
N ARG A 35 1.44 31.16 9.73
CA ARG A 35 2.22 29.93 9.64
C ARG A 35 2.99 29.65 10.93
N GLU A 36 3.75 30.63 11.43
CA GLU A 36 4.57 30.43 12.64
C GLU A 36 3.74 30.27 13.91
N ALA A 37 2.48 30.73 13.91
CA ALA A 37 1.52 30.46 14.98
C ALA A 37 1.12 28.98 15.05
N ASP A 38 1.05 28.29 13.91
CA ASP A 38 0.75 26.84 13.85
C ASP A 38 1.98 25.97 14.19
N ARG A 39 3.16 26.55 14.42
CA ARG A 39 4.41 25.79 14.64
C ARG A 39 4.38 25.04 15.97
N VAL A 40 4.48 23.71 15.89
CA VAL A 40 4.57 22.84 17.07
C VAL A 40 6.02 22.82 17.57
N ARG A 41 6.21 23.10 18.87
CA ARG A 41 7.55 23.19 19.49
C ARG A 41 7.80 22.09 20.51
N ASP A 42 6.83 21.87 21.40
CA ASP A 42 6.99 21.03 22.59
C ASP A 42 5.92 19.92 22.63
N LEU A 43 5.87 19.08 21.58
CA LEU A 43 4.94 17.95 21.55
C LEU A 43 5.33 16.91 22.63
N PRO A 44 4.42 16.55 23.57
CA PRO A 44 4.75 15.65 24.65
C PRO A 44 5.27 14.29 24.18
N GLY A 45 6.44 13.90 24.67
CA GLY A 45 7.07 12.62 24.32
C GLY A 45 7.75 12.60 22.95
N GLN A 46 7.79 13.72 22.22
CA GLN A 46 8.46 13.81 20.92
C GLN A 46 9.99 13.60 21.05
N PRO A 47 10.61 12.77 20.21
CA PRO A 47 12.06 12.67 20.13
C PRO A 47 12.67 13.94 19.51
N ALA A 48 13.97 14.15 19.76
CA ALA A 48 14.72 15.24 19.16
C ALA A 48 14.77 15.09 17.62
N VAL A 49 14.40 16.14 16.90
CA VAL A 49 14.41 16.20 15.44
C VAL A 49 14.85 17.58 14.95
N THR A 50 15.30 17.64 13.70
CA THR A 50 15.80 18.88 13.06
C THR A 50 14.80 19.54 12.10
N PHE A 51 13.77 18.82 11.66
CA PHE A 51 12.74 19.34 10.77
C PHE A 51 11.62 20.03 11.57
N ARG A 52 10.96 21.01 10.94
CA ARG A 52 9.82 21.70 11.54
C ARG A 52 8.51 20.98 11.19
N HIS A 53 7.54 21.12 12.08
CA HIS A 53 6.19 20.66 11.86
C HIS A 53 5.18 21.65 12.45
N TYR A 54 4.00 21.66 11.84
CA TYR A 54 2.97 22.69 12.03
C TYR A 54 1.61 22.01 12.13
N ALA A 55 0.82 22.35 13.14
CA ALA A 55 -0.51 21.80 13.33
C ALA A 55 -1.47 22.90 13.72
N GLY A 56 -2.69 22.81 13.23
CA GLY A 56 -3.70 23.83 13.48
C GLY A 56 -4.88 23.72 12.53
N TYR A 57 -5.64 24.82 12.46
CA TYR A 57 -6.91 24.86 11.75
C TYR A 57 -6.87 25.80 10.55
N VAL A 58 -7.53 25.38 9.48
CA VAL A 58 -7.88 26.24 8.35
C VAL A 58 -9.40 26.30 8.25
N LYS A 59 -9.96 27.50 8.47
CA LYS A 59 -11.40 27.77 8.31
C LYS A 59 -11.76 27.79 6.83
N LEU A 60 -12.85 27.13 6.44
CA LEU A 60 -13.23 26.98 5.03
C LEU A 60 -13.82 28.26 4.42
N ARG A 61 -14.53 29.09 5.21
CA ARG A 61 -14.89 30.50 4.90
C ARG A 61 -14.65 31.41 6.11
N ALA A 62 -14.62 32.72 5.92
CA ALA A 62 -14.22 33.66 6.99
C ALA A 62 -15.27 33.76 8.10
N GLU A 63 -16.54 33.62 7.72
CA GLU A 63 -17.74 33.67 8.56
C GLU A 63 -18.22 32.28 8.98
N GLU A 64 -17.59 31.22 8.46
CA GLU A 64 -17.97 29.85 8.76
C GLU A 64 -17.33 29.37 10.06
N GLU A 65 -18.16 28.72 10.87
CA GLU A 65 -17.74 27.98 12.06
C GLU A 65 -17.31 26.55 11.72
N LYS A 66 -16.70 26.38 10.54
CA LYS A 66 -16.32 25.11 9.94
C LYS A 66 -14.84 25.14 9.60
N ALA A 67 -14.06 24.22 10.16
CA ALA A 67 -12.62 24.19 9.99
C ALA A 67 -12.09 22.75 9.91
N LEU A 68 -11.11 22.55 9.01
CA LEU A 68 -10.36 21.30 8.96
C LEU A 68 -9.03 21.47 9.70
N PHE A 69 -8.69 20.46 10.48
CA PHE A 69 -7.45 20.33 11.21
C PHE A 69 -6.41 19.62 10.33
N TYR A 70 -5.16 20.09 10.40
CA TYR A 70 -4.06 19.51 9.66
C TYR A 70 -2.83 19.36 10.55
N TRP A 71 -1.95 18.44 10.15
CA TRP A 71 -0.59 18.34 10.68
C TRP A 71 0.40 18.20 9.53
N PHE A 72 1.24 19.20 9.38
CA PHE A 72 2.22 19.34 8.32
C PHE A 72 3.63 19.10 8.85
N PHE A 73 4.42 18.28 8.14
CA PHE A 73 5.82 18.00 8.42
C PHE A 73 6.67 18.42 7.23
N GLU A 74 7.66 19.25 7.49
CA GLU A 74 8.70 19.50 6.51
C GLU A 74 9.50 18.22 6.25
N ALA A 75 10.05 18.14 5.03
CA ALA A 75 11.01 17.10 4.73
C ALA A 75 12.24 17.22 5.64
N ARG A 76 12.87 16.09 5.98
CA ARG A 76 14.04 16.08 6.89
C ARG A 76 15.20 16.93 6.40
N GLU A 77 15.38 16.98 5.08
CA GLU A 77 16.42 17.73 4.38
C GLU A 77 15.88 18.20 3.03
N GLY A 78 16.35 19.33 2.51
CA GLY A 78 16.00 19.82 1.17
C GLY A 78 14.50 20.17 1.00
N VAL A 79 13.92 20.82 2.00
CA VAL A 79 12.49 21.22 2.06
C VAL A 79 12.02 21.91 0.79
N GLU A 80 12.84 22.81 0.24
CA GLU A 80 12.56 23.63 -0.95
C GLU A 80 12.61 22.86 -2.28
N LYS A 81 13.22 21.66 -2.29
CA LYS A 81 13.39 20.84 -3.51
C LYS A 81 12.48 19.62 -3.56
N LYS A 82 11.98 19.18 -2.41
CA LYS A 82 11.16 17.96 -2.30
C LYS A 82 9.68 18.24 -2.58
N PRO A 83 8.92 17.26 -3.09
CA PRO A 83 7.50 17.45 -3.35
C PRO A 83 6.70 17.68 -2.06
N LEU A 84 5.49 18.20 -2.20
CA LEU A 84 4.46 18.23 -1.17
C LEU A 84 3.47 17.09 -1.43
N VAL A 85 3.20 16.29 -0.42
CA VAL A 85 2.24 15.18 -0.48
C VAL A 85 1.15 15.43 0.56
N LEU A 86 -0.09 15.59 0.10
CA LEU A 86 -1.26 15.50 0.95
C LEU A 86 -1.56 14.02 1.22
N TRP A 87 -1.77 13.62 2.47
CA TRP A 87 -2.20 12.30 2.87
C TRP A 87 -3.62 12.31 3.42
N LEU A 88 -4.45 11.38 2.94
CA LEU A 88 -5.83 11.16 3.37
C LEU A 88 -6.03 9.68 3.75
N ASN A 89 -6.37 9.41 5.01
CA ASN A 89 -6.95 8.10 5.36
C ASN A 89 -8.43 8.04 4.95
N GLY A 90 -8.99 6.83 4.96
CA GLY A 90 -10.35 6.54 4.51
C GLY A 90 -11.39 6.49 5.63
N GLY A 91 -11.99 5.31 5.83
CA GLY A 91 -13.09 5.05 6.75
C GLY A 91 -14.37 4.65 6.02
N PRO A 92 -15.19 5.59 5.50
CA PRO A 92 -15.07 7.06 5.57
C PRO A 92 -15.10 7.60 7.01
N GLY A 93 -14.48 8.75 7.24
CA GLY A 93 -14.51 9.44 8.54
C GLY A 93 -13.39 9.06 9.52
N CYS A 94 -12.32 8.43 9.03
CA CYS A 94 -11.14 8.10 9.83
C CYS A 94 -10.02 9.15 9.70
N SER A 95 -9.27 9.33 10.77
CA SER A 95 -8.28 10.40 10.89
C SER A 95 -6.98 10.09 10.17
N SER A 96 -6.57 11.01 9.30
CA SER A 96 -5.25 11.01 8.67
C SER A 96 -4.09 11.19 9.65
N ILE A 97 -4.38 11.73 10.83
CA ILE A 97 -3.40 11.94 11.89
C ILE A 97 -3.27 10.69 12.76
N ALA A 98 -4.40 10.08 13.13
CA ALA A 98 -4.40 8.86 13.91
C ALA A 98 -3.69 7.73 13.17
N TYR A 99 -4.02 7.49 11.91
CA TYR A 99 -3.46 6.36 11.15
C TYR A 99 -2.20 6.79 10.40
N GLY A 100 -2.34 7.64 9.38
CA GLY A 100 -1.22 8.02 8.51
C GLY A 100 -0.04 8.63 9.26
N ALA A 101 -0.29 9.65 10.09
CA ALA A 101 0.79 10.36 10.78
C ALA A 101 1.37 9.56 11.96
N ALA A 102 0.51 8.95 12.77
CA ALA A 102 0.89 8.39 14.07
C ALA A 102 1.09 6.86 14.10
N GLN A 103 0.71 6.13 13.06
CA GLN A 103 0.83 4.66 13.03
C GLN A 103 1.64 4.16 11.83
N GLU A 104 1.52 4.85 10.69
CA GLU A 104 2.05 4.37 9.42
C GLU A 104 3.33 5.11 8.99
N LEU A 105 3.18 6.23 8.28
CA LEU A 105 4.22 6.85 7.44
C LEU A 105 4.70 8.21 7.95
N GLY A 106 4.02 8.78 8.95
CA GLY A 106 4.47 10.00 9.60
C GLY A 106 5.74 9.79 10.45
N PRO A 107 6.39 10.89 10.88
CA PRO A 107 7.68 10.80 11.56
C PRO A 107 7.59 10.34 13.01
N PHE A 108 6.43 10.45 13.65
CA PHE A 108 6.25 10.15 15.08
C PHE A 108 5.20 9.08 15.27
N LEU A 109 5.61 7.92 15.76
CA LEU A 109 4.71 6.77 15.94
C LEU A 109 4.26 6.66 17.40
N VAL A 110 2.96 6.48 17.59
CA VAL A 110 2.38 6.13 18.88
C VAL A 110 2.53 4.62 19.08
N ARG A 111 2.96 4.24 20.29
CA ARG A 111 3.19 2.86 20.71
C ARG A 111 2.59 2.64 22.09
N LYS A 112 2.61 1.39 22.57
CA LYS A 112 2.07 0.98 23.88
C LYS A 112 2.45 1.91 25.04
N ASN A 113 3.67 2.45 25.05
CA ASN A 113 4.08 3.45 26.02
C ASN A 113 3.72 4.87 25.54
N GLN A 114 2.48 5.27 25.77
CA GLN A 114 1.88 6.55 25.37
C GLN A 114 2.61 7.81 25.91
N ALA A 115 3.59 7.64 26.80
CA ALA A 115 4.40 8.75 27.30
C ALA A 115 5.49 9.21 26.33
N LYS A 116 5.91 8.36 25.37
CA LYS A 116 6.99 8.66 24.41
C LYS A 116 6.58 8.25 23.00
N LEU A 117 6.80 9.16 22.05
CA LEU A 117 6.67 8.90 20.62
C LEU A 117 7.95 8.23 20.09
N GLU A 118 7.79 7.27 19.20
CA GLU A 118 8.91 6.62 18.52
C GLU A 118 9.21 7.36 17.20
N LEU A 119 10.49 7.64 16.92
CA LEU A 119 10.88 8.23 15.63
C LEU A 119 10.81 7.16 14.54
N ASN A 120 9.94 7.36 13.54
CA ASN A 120 9.81 6.47 12.40
C ASN A 120 11.05 6.58 11.50
N LYS A 121 11.89 5.54 11.44
CA LYS A 121 13.07 5.52 10.56
C LYS A 121 12.73 5.43 9.08
N PHE A 122 11.50 5.05 8.75
CA PHE A 122 11.00 4.86 7.39
C PHE A 122 9.95 5.91 6.98
N SER A 123 9.83 7.00 7.73
CA SER A 123 8.83 8.03 7.43
C SER A 123 8.99 8.59 6.02
N TRP A 124 7.86 8.84 5.36
CA TRP A 124 7.86 9.47 4.05
C TRP A 124 8.38 10.91 4.07
N ASN A 125 8.51 11.54 5.24
CA ASN A 125 9.12 12.87 5.34
C ASN A 125 10.63 12.86 5.04
N ILE A 126 11.22 11.69 4.81
CA ILE A 126 12.54 11.54 4.21
C ILE A 126 12.49 11.94 2.73
N ALA A 127 11.41 11.64 2.01
CA ALA A 127 11.29 11.85 0.56
C ALA A 127 10.44 13.08 0.19
N ALA A 128 9.53 13.51 1.05
CA ALA A 128 8.57 14.57 0.76
C ALA A 128 8.30 15.48 1.97
N ASN A 129 7.66 16.62 1.72
CA ASN A 129 6.94 17.38 2.74
C ASN A 129 5.55 16.74 2.89
N LEU A 130 5.13 16.39 4.10
CA LEU A 130 3.92 15.62 4.34
C LEU A 130 2.85 16.47 4.99
N LEU A 131 1.67 16.54 4.38
CA LEU A 131 0.51 17.24 4.89
C LEU A 131 -0.58 16.21 5.20
N PHE A 132 -0.85 15.96 6.48
CA PHE A 132 -1.97 15.12 6.91
C PHE A 132 -3.19 16.00 7.16
N LEU A 133 -4.33 15.64 6.57
CA LEU A 133 -5.57 16.40 6.68
C LEU A 133 -6.66 15.52 7.28
N GLU A 134 -7.27 15.96 8.38
CA GLU A 134 -8.47 15.31 8.93
C GLU A 134 -9.69 15.83 8.18
N ALA A 135 -10.24 15.01 7.28
CA ALA A 135 -11.41 15.35 6.49
C ALA A 135 -12.39 14.16 6.44
N PRO A 136 -13.72 14.42 6.43
CA PRO A 136 -14.39 15.72 6.51
C PRO A 136 -14.45 16.30 7.95
N VAL A 137 -15.22 17.36 8.15
CA VAL A 137 -15.53 17.86 9.50
C VAL A 137 -16.22 16.79 10.36
N GLY A 138 -15.87 16.76 11.64
CA GLY A 138 -16.25 15.69 12.57
C GLY A 138 -15.22 14.57 12.68
N VAL A 139 -14.22 14.53 11.79
CA VAL A 139 -13.08 13.60 11.89
C VAL A 139 -12.00 14.18 12.80
N GLY A 140 -11.60 13.40 13.80
CA GLY A 140 -10.54 13.79 14.73
C GLY A 140 -10.82 15.14 15.40
N PHE A 141 -9.96 16.12 15.13
CA PHE A 141 -10.08 17.48 15.64
C PHE A 141 -10.82 18.45 14.70
N SER A 142 -11.07 18.06 13.44
CA SER A 142 -11.84 18.86 12.47
C SER A 142 -13.28 19.03 12.92
N TYR A 143 -13.84 20.24 12.80
CA TYR A 143 -15.11 20.55 13.42
C TYR A 143 -16.01 21.47 12.59
N THR A 144 -17.29 21.46 12.97
CA THR A 144 -18.30 22.41 12.57
C THR A 144 -19.18 22.74 13.78
N ASN A 145 -19.61 23.99 13.93
CA ASN A 145 -20.62 24.37 14.93
C ASN A 145 -22.05 24.18 14.42
N LYS A 146 -22.24 23.80 13.14
CA LYS A 146 -23.56 23.58 12.54
C LYS A 146 -23.82 22.09 12.38
N THR A 147 -24.78 21.58 13.14
CA THR A 147 -25.21 20.17 13.06
C THR A 147 -25.69 19.77 11.66
N GLU A 148 -26.23 20.73 10.89
CA GLU A 148 -26.63 20.53 9.49
C GLU A 148 -25.49 20.13 8.57
N ASP A 149 -24.25 20.57 8.85
CA ASP A 149 -23.09 20.21 8.03
C ASP A 149 -22.80 18.71 8.16
N LEU A 150 -22.90 18.15 9.38
CA LEU A 150 -22.73 16.72 9.64
C LEU A 150 -23.79 15.88 8.93
N ALA A 151 -25.01 16.41 8.78
CA ALA A 151 -26.10 15.73 8.09
C ALA A 151 -25.94 15.72 6.54
N LYS A 152 -25.07 16.57 5.99
CA LYS A 152 -24.84 16.76 4.54
C LYS A 152 -23.53 16.12 4.05
N LEU A 153 -22.79 15.44 4.92
CA LEU A 153 -21.51 14.82 4.57
C LEU A 153 -21.67 13.73 3.50
N GLY A 154 -20.62 13.56 2.71
CA GLY A 154 -20.58 12.71 1.52
C GLY A 154 -19.32 13.01 0.71
N ASP A 155 -19.05 12.22 -0.33
CA ASP A 155 -17.81 12.31 -1.10
C ASP A 155 -17.63 13.70 -1.75
N ARG A 156 -18.70 14.26 -2.35
CA ARG A 156 -18.66 15.56 -3.04
C ARG A 156 -18.33 16.70 -2.08
N VAL A 157 -18.98 16.78 -0.92
CA VAL A 157 -18.73 17.83 0.08
C VAL A 157 -17.31 17.70 0.63
N THR A 158 -16.84 16.48 0.86
CA THR A 158 -15.48 16.21 1.34
C THR A 158 -14.43 16.70 0.34
N ALA A 159 -14.64 16.48 -0.97
CA ALA A 159 -13.75 17.00 -2.01
C ALA A 159 -13.77 18.54 -2.08
N GLU A 160 -14.95 19.18 -2.03
CA GLU A 160 -15.07 20.64 -2.05
C GLU A 160 -14.41 21.31 -0.84
N ASP A 161 -14.64 20.77 0.37
CA ASP A 161 -14.05 21.28 1.61
C ASP A 161 -12.53 21.10 1.61
N SER A 162 -12.03 19.95 1.16
CA SER A 162 -10.59 19.68 1.06
C SER A 162 -9.91 20.59 0.04
N TYR A 163 -10.58 20.89 -1.09
CA TYR A 163 -10.09 21.86 -2.06
C TYR A 163 -10.05 23.28 -1.46
N ALA A 164 -11.10 23.71 -0.77
CA ALA A 164 -11.15 25.01 -0.10
C ALA A 164 -10.06 25.14 0.97
N PHE A 165 -9.81 24.06 1.71
CA PHE A 165 -8.68 23.93 2.63
C PHE A 165 -7.36 24.15 1.89
N LEU A 166 -7.08 23.42 0.81
CA LEU A 166 -5.82 23.51 0.07
C LEU A 166 -5.55 24.93 -0.45
N VAL A 167 -6.57 25.59 -1.03
CA VAL A 167 -6.44 26.96 -1.53
C VAL A 167 -5.98 27.92 -0.43
N LYS A 168 -6.55 27.79 0.77
CA LYS A 168 -6.20 28.63 1.92
C LYS A 168 -4.89 28.21 2.57
N TRP A 169 -4.62 26.92 2.62
CA TRP A 169 -3.36 26.38 3.14
C TRP A 169 -2.19 26.89 2.31
N PHE A 170 -2.27 26.89 0.98
CA PHE A 170 -1.25 27.50 0.11
C PHE A 170 -1.12 29.02 0.27
N GLN A 171 -2.15 29.73 0.73
CA GLN A 171 -2.03 31.16 1.09
C GLN A 171 -1.26 31.35 2.41
N ARG A 172 -1.42 30.44 3.37
CA ARG A 172 -0.67 30.42 4.64
C ARG A 172 0.77 29.91 4.45
N PHE A 173 0.99 28.97 3.53
CA PHE A 173 2.28 28.35 3.21
C PHE A 173 2.71 28.68 1.76
N PRO A 174 2.90 29.96 1.39
CA PRO A 174 3.12 30.37 0.01
C PRO A 174 4.40 29.81 -0.61
N SER A 175 5.42 29.50 0.20
CA SER A 175 6.67 28.88 -0.25
C SER A 175 6.48 27.49 -0.84
N PHE A 176 5.38 26.80 -0.52
CA PHE A 176 5.08 25.46 -1.01
C PHE A 176 4.26 25.46 -2.31
N LYS A 177 3.84 26.63 -2.81
CA LYS A 177 3.02 26.74 -4.02
C LYS A 177 3.76 26.29 -5.29
N SER A 178 5.08 26.45 -5.30
CA SER A 178 5.95 26.02 -6.41
C SER A 178 6.28 24.53 -6.38
N HIS A 179 6.12 23.86 -5.24
CA HIS A 179 6.48 22.45 -5.08
C HIS A 179 5.61 21.58 -5.97
N GLU A 180 6.16 20.48 -6.47
CA GLU A 180 5.32 19.45 -7.08
C GLU A 180 4.35 18.92 -6.02
N PHE A 181 3.05 18.95 -6.34
CA PHE A 181 2.01 18.52 -5.43
C PHE A 181 1.41 17.18 -5.85
N TYR A 182 1.37 16.25 -4.90
CA TYR A 182 0.72 14.95 -5.04
C TYR A 182 -0.32 14.76 -3.93
N ILE A 183 -1.31 13.94 -4.21
CA ILE A 183 -2.25 13.47 -3.21
C ILE A 183 -2.03 11.97 -3.06
N ALA A 184 -1.91 11.50 -1.82
CA ALA A 184 -1.84 10.10 -1.48
C ALA A 184 -2.94 9.77 -0.47
N GLY A 185 -3.37 8.52 -0.43
CA GLY A 185 -4.31 8.06 0.58
C GLY A 185 -4.56 6.57 0.51
N GLU A 186 -5.34 6.06 1.44
CA GLU A 186 -5.63 4.63 1.56
C GLU A 186 -7.09 4.30 1.85
N SER A 187 -7.47 3.04 1.61
CA SER A 187 -8.80 2.51 1.91
C SER A 187 -9.89 3.31 1.19
N TYR A 188 -10.89 3.83 1.90
CA TYR A 188 -11.93 4.68 1.33
C TYR A 188 -11.39 5.99 0.72
N ALA A 189 -10.14 6.38 0.97
CA ALA A 189 -9.52 7.47 0.22
C ALA A 189 -9.32 7.13 -1.27
N GLY A 190 -9.56 5.89 -1.70
CA GLY A 190 -9.81 5.54 -3.09
C GLY A 190 -10.96 6.33 -3.73
N HIS A 191 -11.93 6.80 -2.95
CA HIS A 191 -12.93 7.79 -3.37
C HIS A 191 -12.39 9.22 -3.26
N TYR A 192 -11.89 9.59 -2.08
CA TYR A 192 -11.47 10.97 -1.78
C TYR A 192 -10.39 11.50 -2.72
N VAL A 193 -9.35 10.69 -2.98
CA VAL A 193 -8.16 11.11 -3.70
C VAL A 193 -8.48 11.36 -5.18
N PRO A 194 -9.11 10.46 -5.95
CA PRO A 194 -9.48 10.74 -7.34
C PRO A 194 -10.47 11.91 -7.47
N GLN A 195 -11.48 12.00 -6.60
CA GLN A 195 -12.49 13.07 -6.67
C GLN A 195 -11.90 14.45 -6.36
N LEU A 196 -11.03 14.56 -5.34
CA LEU A 196 -10.29 15.79 -5.06
C LEU A 196 -9.32 16.13 -6.21
N SER A 197 -8.65 15.11 -6.78
CA SER A 197 -7.74 15.27 -7.91
C SER A 197 -8.47 15.80 -9.15
N GLU A 198 -9.68 15.31 -9.44
CA GLU A 198 -10.52 15.82 -10.51
C GLU A 198 -10.93 17.27 -10.28
N LEU A 199 -11.35 17.60 -9.06
CA LEU A 199 -11.72 18.96 -8.72
C LEU A 199 -10.53 19.92 -8.90
N ILE A 200 -9.34 19.56 -8.43
CA ILE A 200 -8.12 20.36 -8.64
C ILE A 200 -7.82 20.52 -10.14
N TYR A 201 -7.89 19.42 -10.90
CA TYR A 201 -7.66 19.44 -12.34
C TYR A 201 -8.62 20.40 -13.08
N GLU A 202 -9.92 20.33 -12.80
CA GLU A 202 -10.90 21.21 -13.44
C GLU A 202 -10.76 22.68 -13.01
N ARG A 203 -10.45 22.93 -11.73
CA ARG A 203 -10.20 24.29 -11.25
C ARG A 203 -8.93 24.88 -11.85
N ASN A 204 -7.87 24.09 -12.00
CA ASN A 204 -6.62 24.51 -12.63
C ASN A 204 -6.80 24.90 -14.11
N LYS A 205 -7.68 24.22 -14.85
CA LYS A 205 -8.00 24.57 -16.24
C LYS A 205 -8.61 25.98 -16.36
N GLN A 206 -9.39 26.39 -15.37
CA GLN A 206 -10.06 27.69 -15.34
C GLN A 206 -9.23 28.78 -14.63
N ALA A 207 -8.23 28.38 -13.85
CA ALA A 207 -7.42 29.28 -13.05
C ALA A 207 -6.32 30.00 -13.86
N ARG A 208 -6.05 31.25 -13.46
CA ARG A 208 -4.84 31.99 -13.86
C ARG A 208 -3.60 31.25 -13.36
N ASN A 209 -2.49 31.37 -14.08
CA ASN A 209 -1.25 30.64 -13.77
C ASN A 209 -0.76 30.83 -12.32
N ASP A 210 -0.87 32.05 -11.80
CA ASP A 210 -0.48 32.41 -10.44
C ASP A 210 -1.37 31.79 -9.36
N SER A 211 -2.54 31.24 -9.72
CA SER A 211 -3.54 30.67 -8.80
C SER A 211 -3.63 29.14 -8.90
N ARG A 212 -2.89 28.52 -9.82
CA ARG A 212 -2.87 27.07 -10.02
C ARG A 212 -2.14 26.36 -8.89
N ILE A 213 -2.63 25.17 -8.54
CA ILE A 213 -1.90 24.19 -7.74
C ILE A 213 -1.00 23.41 -8.70
N ASN A 214 0.30 23.28 -8.40
CA ASN A 214 1.26 22.53 -9.22
C ASN A 214 1.07 21.00 -9.07
N PHE A 215 -0.13 20.53 -9.41
CA PHE A 215 -0.58 19.16 -9.23
C PHE A 215 -0.02 18.23 -10.31
N LYS A 216 0.57 17.11 -9.89
CA LYS A 216 1.32 16.20 -10.77
C LYS A 216 0.75 14.78 -10.84
N GLY A 217 -0.04 14.37 -9.85
CA GLY A 217 -0.56 13.02 -9.80
C GLY A 217 -1.00 12.60 -8.41
N PHE A 218 -1.45 11.35 -8.30
CA PHE A 218 -1.89 10.80 -7.04
C PHE A 218 -1.54 9.32 -6.90
N MET A 219 -1.57 8.85 -5.66
CA MET A 219 -1.30 7.48 -5.29
C MET A 219 -2.35 6.96 -4.30
N ILE A 220 -2.88 5.76 -4.50
CA ILE A 220 -3.89 5.19 -3.62
C ILE A 220 -3.51 3.76 -3.20
N GLY A 221 -3.52 3.50 -1.90
CA GLY A 221 -3.16 2.23 -1.27
C GLY A 221 -4.38 1.43 -0.82
N ASN A 222 -4.45 0.12 -1.13
CA ASN A 222 -5.53 -0.77 -0.68
C ASN A 222 -6.90 -0.11 -0.80
N ALA A 223 -7.17 0.43 -2.00
CA ALA A 223 -8.13 1.51 -2.17
C ALA A 223 -9.47 1.01 -2.71
N VAL A 224 -10.56 1.42 -2.05
CA VAL A 224 -11.93 1.17 -2.53
C VAL A 224 -12.16 2.08 -3.74
N ILE A 225 -12.38 1.50 -4.91
CA ILE A 225 -12.47 2.26 -6.18
C ILE A 225 -13.59 1.80 -7.11
N ASN A 226 -14.13 0.60 -6.90
CA ASN A 226 -15.18 0.06 -7.75
C ASN A 226 -15.92 -1.06 -7.01
N GLU A 227 -17.10 -0.72 -6.49
CA GLU A 227 -17.96 -1.53 -5.63
C GLU A 227 -18.03 -3.00 -6.08
N VAL A 228 -18.41 -3.25 -7.34
CA VAL A 228 -18.61 -4.60 -7.85
C VAL A 228 -17.33 -5.42 -7.80
N THR A 229 -16.22 -4.87 -8.30
CA THR A 229 -14.93 -5.59 -8.29
C THR A 229 -14.33 -5.69 -6.91
N ASP A 230 -14.60 -4.71 -6.04
CA ASP A 230 -14.12 -4.71 -4.66
C ASP A 230 -14.75 -5.86 -3.89
N GLN A 231 -16.06 -6.07 -4.07
CA GLN A 231 -16.78 -7.18 -3.45
C GLN A 231 -16.35 -8.55 -4.00
N VAL A 232 -16.32 -8.70 -5.33
CA VAL A 232 -15.92 -9.96 -5.98
C VAL A 232 -14.48 -10.33 -5.60
N GLY A 233 -13.57 -9.35 -5.63
CA GLY A 233 -12.17 -9.54 -5.26
C GLY A 233 -12.00 -9.97 -3.81
N MET A 234 -12.80 -9.41 -2.89
CA MET A 234 -12.76 -9.77 -1.47
C MET A 234 -13.17 -11.23 -1.21
N ILE A 235 -14.22 -11.70 -1.90
CA ILE A 235 -14.71 -13.08 -1.78
C ILE A 235 -13.69 -14.07 -2.34
N GLU A 236 -13.12 -13.76 -3.50
CA GLU A 236 -12.10 -14.61 -4.12
C GLU A 236 -10.79 -14.63 -3.33
N TYR A 237 -10.41 -13.50 -2.73
CA TYR A 237 -9.24 -13.44 -1.85
C TYR A 237 -9.43 -14.35 -0.65
N ALA A 238 -10.58 -14.25 0.05
CA ALA A 238 -10.88 -15.10 1.19
C ALA A 238 -10.85 -16.60 0.83
N TRP A 239 -11.41 -16.97 -0.32
CA TRP A 239 -11.42 -18.35 -0.80
C TRP A 239 -10.01 -18.85 -1.12
N SER A 240 -9.24 -18.08 -1.90
CA SER A 240 -7.87 -18.44 -2.29
C SER A 240 -6.89 -18.49 -1.11
N HIS A 241 -7.22 -17.84 0.01
CA HIS A 241 -6.43 -17.85 1.24
C HIS A 241 -6.98 -18.79 2.33
N ALA A 242 -7.91 -19.69 1.94
CA ALA A 242 -8.51 -20.71 2.81
C ALA A 242 -9.28 -20.16 4.03
N ILE A 243 -9.77 -18.93 3.95
CA ILE A 243 -10.59 -18.29 4.99
C ILE A 243 -12.04 -18.79 4.89
N ILE A 244 -12.54 -19.01 3.67
CA ILE A 244 -13.88 -19.55 3.41
C ILE A 244 -13.82 -20.87 2.63
N SER A 245 -14.83 -21.71 2.83
CA SER A 245 -14.96 -23.01 2.13
C SER A 245 -15.39 -22.85 0.67
N ASP A 246 -15.08 -23.85 -0.16
CA ASP A 246 -15.58 -23.95 -1.54
C ASP A 246 -17.11 -23.83 -1.61
N GLN A 247 -17.81 -24.45 -0.65
CA GLN A 247 -19.26 -24.39 -0.57
C GLN A 247 -19.73 -22.94 -0.37
N LEU A 248 -19.14 -22.20 0.57
CA LEU A 248 -19.52 -20.81 0.84
C LEU A 248 -19.17 -19.91 -0.35
N TYR A 249 -17.98 -20.07 -0.94
CA TYR A 249 -17.55 -19.34 -2.14
C TYR A 249 -18.54 -19.52 -3.30
N HIS A 250 -18.86 -20.77 -3.66
CA HIS A 250 -19.80 -21.07 -4.74
C HIS A 250 -21.24 -20.63 -4.42
N HIS A 251 -21.64 -20.68 -3.16
CA HIS A 251 -22.96 -20.22 -2.74
C HIS A 251 -23.10 -18.70 -2.89
N ILE A 252 -22.12 -17.93 -2.40
CA ILE A 252 -22.09 -16.47 -2.54
C ILE A 252 -22.13 -16.07 -4.03
N ASN A 253 -21.27 -16.66 -4.85
CA ASN A 253 -21.20 -16.34 -6.29
C ASN A 253 -22.47 -16.71 -7.07
N ARG A 254 -23.29 -17.63 -6.55
CA ARG A 254 -24.54 -18.03 -7.19
C ARG A 254 -25.74 -17.18 -6.74
N GLU A 255 -25.78 -16.83 -5.46
CA GLU A 255 -26.97 -16.23 -4.84
C GLU A 255 -26.90 -14.70 -4.70
N CYS A 256 -25.69 -14.12 -4.77
CA CYS A 256 -25.48 -12.67 -4.65
C CYS A 256 -25.34 -11.99 -6.01
N ASP A 257 -26.03 -10.86 -6.18
CA ASP A 257 -25.85 -9.95 -7.33
C ASP A 257 -25.21 -8.65 -6.86
N PHE A 258 -23.87 -8.57 -6.90
CA PHE A 258 -23.13 -7.40 -6.40
C PHE A 258 -23.33 -6.10 -7.20
N LYS A 259 -24.15 -6.13 -8.25
CA LYS A 259 -24.57 -4.91 -8.96
C LYS A 259 -25.86 -4.31 -8.39
N SER A 260 -26.56 -5.04 -7.53
CA SER A 260 -27.82 -4.63 -6.92
C SER A 260 -27.61 -4.24 -5.46
N ASP A 261 -28.20 -3.14 -5.02
CA ASP A 261 -28.27 -2.81 -3.59
C ASP A 261 -29.28 -3.70 -2.85
N ASN A 262 -30.29 -4.23 -3.56
CA ASN A 262 -31.30 -5.13 -2.99
C ASN A 262 -30.84 -6.58 -3.13
N GLN A 263 -30.33 -7.15 -2.04
CA GLN A 263 -29.90 -8.53 -1.98
C GLN A 263 -31.03 -9.47 -1.55
N THR A 264 -30.90 -10.74 -1.92
CA THR A 264 -31.80 -11.78 -1.42
C THR A 264 -31.43 -12.13 0.03
N TYR A 265 -32.40 -12.60 0.81
CA TYR A 265 -32.13 -13.13 2.16
C TYR A 265 -31.03 -14.20 2.17
N ILE A 266 -30.97 -15.02 1.11
CA ILE A 266 -29.95 -16.06 0.96
C ILE A 266 -28.56 -15.46 0.77
N CYS A 267 -28.45 -14.42 -0.07
CA CYS A 267 -27.20 -13.68 -0.21
C CYS A 267 -26.79 -13.02 1.11
N GLU A 268 -27.69 -12.30 1.79
CA GLU A 268 -27.40 -11.66 3.08
C GLU A 268 -26.91 -12.67 4.13
N SER A 269 -27.53 -13.86 4.19
CA SER A 269 -27.09 -14.94 5.07
C SER A 269 -25.69 -15.47 4.71
N SER A 270 -25.38 -15.57 3.42
CA SER A 270 -24.09 -16.02 2.92
C SER A 270 -23.00 -14.98 3.18
N VAL A 271 -23.28 -13.70 2.97
CA VAL A 271 -22.39 -12.58 3.31
C VAL A 271 -22.16 -12.52 4.82
N LYS A 272 -23.19 -12.75 5.63
CA LYS A 272 -23.02 -12.86 7.09
C LYS A 272 -22.06 -14.00 7.46
N SER A 273 -22.20 -15.17 6.83
CA SER A 273 -21.32 -16.32 7.05
C SER A 273 -19.88 -16.02 6.61
N PHE A 274 -19.71 -15.28 5.52
CA PHE A 274 -18.41 -14.76 5.08
C PHE A 274 -17.78 -13.84 6.13
N LEU A 275 -18.53 -12.88 6.67
CA LEU A 275 -18.02 -11.98 7.71
C LEU A 275 -17.70 -12.71 9.02
N GLN A 276 -18.44 -13.77 9.34
CA GLN A 276 -18.13 -14.64 10.49
C GLN A 276 -16.81 -15.39 10.31
N ALA A 277 -16.41 -15.73 9.08
CA ALA A 277 -15.12 -16.39 8.85
C ALA A 277 -13.92 -15.48 9.22
N TYR A 278 -14.12 -14.17 9.26
CA TYR A 278 -13.13 -13.20 9.71
C TYR A 278 -13.23 -12.86 11.20
N SER A 279 -14.13 -13.46 12.00
CA SER A 279 -14.34 -13.04 13.40
C SER A 279 -13.14 -13.27 14.30
N ASP A 280 -12.29 -14.24 13.95
CA ASP A 280 -11.19 -14.72 14.79
C ASP A 280 -9.82 -14.26 14.27
N ILE A 281 -9.79 -13.49 13.17
CA ILE A 281 -8.57 -12.98 12.52
C ILE A 281 -8.71 -11.49 12.20
N ASP A 282 -7.58 -10.83 11.90
CA ASP A 282 -7.61 -9.45 11.42
C ASP A 282 -7.84 -9.41 9.91
N ILE A 283 -8.94 -8.80 9.46
CA ILE A 283 -9.25 -8.69 8.02
C ILE A 283 -8.27 -7.78 7.29
N TYR A 284 -7.68 -6.78 7.94
CA TYR A 284 -6.71 -5.88 7.31
C TYR A 284 -5.33 -6.54 7.19
N SER A 285 -5.11 -7.68 7.86
CA SER A 285 -3.84 -8.38 7.90
C SER A 285 -4.05 -9.85 8.27
N ILE A 286 -4.43 -10.69 7.30
CA ILE A 286 -4.95 -12.05 7.56
C ILE A 286 -3.96 -13.02 8.23
N TYR A 287 -2.69 -12.66 8.31
CA TYR A 287 -1.63 -13.45 8.95
C TYR A 287 -1.14 -12.86 10.27
N SER A 288 -1.65 -11.69 10.66
CA SER A 288 -1.28 -11.01 11.89
C SER A 288 -2.12 -11.48 13.08
N PRO A 289 -1.55 -11.51 14.31
CA PRO A 289 -2.32 -11.77 15.52
C PRO A 289 -3.40 -10.70 15.75
N VAL A 290 -4.48 -11.05 16.45
CA VAL A 290 -5.52 -10.10 16.89
C VAL A 290 -5.17 -9.40 18.21
N CYS A 291 -5.76 -8.22 18.46
CA CYS A 291 -5.60 -7.53 19.73
C CYS A 291 -6.43 -8.23 20.82
N LEU A 292 -5.77 -8.80 21.83
CA LEU A 292 -6.43 -9.53 22.93
C LEU A 292 -6.89 -8.63 24.09
N SER A 293 -6.68 -7.31 24.02
CA SER A 293 -7.18 -6.42 25.07
C SER A 293 -8.68 -6.16 24.90
N ASP A 294 -9.40 -5.97 26.01
CA ASP A 294 -10.83 -5.62 26.08
C ASP A 294 -11.17 -4.23 25.49
N TYR A 295 -10.50 -3.82 24.42
CA TYR A 295 -10.80 -2.61 23.69
C TYR A 295 -12.07 -2.84 22.87
N GLU A 296 -13.21 -2.50 23.45
CA GLU A 296 -14.47 -2.40 22.72
C GLU A 296 -14.35 -1.22 21.73
N GLN A 297 -14.07 -1.51 20.47
CA GLN A 297 -14.26 -0.54 19.38
C GLN A 297 -15.76 -0.23 19.28
N THR A 298 -16.18 0.89 19.88
CA THR A 298 -17.55 1.40 19.77
C THR A 298 -17.62 2.55 18.75
N SER A 299 -16.98 2.41 17.58
CA SER A 299 -17.08 3.45 16.56
C SER A 299 -18.42 3.39 15.83
N ALA A 300 -19.18 4.50 15.83
CA ALA A 300 -20.46 4.59 15.15
C ALA A 300 -20.30 4.52 13.61
N LYS A 301 -21.25 3.84 12.98
CA LYS A 301 -21.12 3.17 11.68
C LYS A 301 -21.55 4.07 10.52
N LEU A 302 -20.71 4.19 9.48
CA LEU A 302 -21.12 4.74 8.19
C LEU A 302 -21.40 3.61 7.19
N LEU A 303 -22.58 3.66 6.56
CA LEU A 303 -22.91 2.85 5.40
C LEU A 303 -22.29 3.50 4.16
N ALA A 304 -21.21 2.91 3.67
CA ALA A 304 -20.46 3.34 2.50
C ALA A 304 -19.93 2.12 1.75
N ALA A 305 -19.18 2.33 0.65
CA ALA A 305 -18.57 1.23 -0.09
C ALA A 305 -17.59 0.40 0.77
N PRO A 306 -17.56 -0.94 0.63
CA PRO A 306 -18.49 -1.77 -0.13
C PRO A 306 -19.86 -1.92 0.55
N ARG A 307 -20.93 -1.60 -0.17
CA ARG A 307 -22.31 -1.47 0.34
C ARG A 307 -22.90 -2.76 0.88
N SER A 308 -22.71 -3.90 0.21
CA SER A 308 -23.34 -5.15 0.67
C SER A 308 -22.72 -5.64 1.97
N PHE A 309 -21.41 -5.47 2.14
CA PHE A 309 -20.74 -5.84 3.38
C PHE A 309 -20.96 -4.81 4.50
N SER A 310 -20.93 -3.50 4.19
CA SER A 310 -21.07 -2.46 5.21
C SER A 310 -22.46 -2.39 5.85
N GLN A 311 -23.48 -2.98 5.23
CA GLN A 311 -24.81 -3.13 5.83
C GLN A 311 -24.85 -4.13 6.98
N HIS A 312 -23.88 -5.05 7.09
CA HIS A 312 -23.88 -6.05 8.14
C HIS A 312 -23.17 -5.56 9.42
N ASP A 313 -23.79 -5.83 10.57
CA ASP A 313 -23.24 -5.43 11.88
C ASP A 313 -21.84 -5.96 12.19
N LEU A 314 -21.45 -7.10 11.60
CA LEU A 314 -20.14 -7.73 11.79
C LEU A 314 -19.01 -6.96 11.09
N TRP A 315 -19.32 -6.27 9.99
CA TRP A 315 -18.33 -5.53 9.18
C TRP A 315 -17.55 -4.49 9.97
N HIS A 316 -18.21 -3.87 10.95
CA HIS A 316 -17.68 -2.81 11.80
C HIS A 316 -17.05 -3.32 13.09
N LYS A 317 -17.06 -4.64 13.32
CA LYS A 317 -16.41 -5.29 14.47
C LYS A 317 -15.08 -5.94 14.09
N LEU A 318 -14.72 -5.90 12.80
CA LEU A 318 -13.46 -6.43 12.33
C LEU A 318 -12.34 -5.46 12.76
N PRO A 319 -11.30 -5.95 13.45
CA PRO A 319 -10.20 -5.12 13.95
C PRO A 319 -9.41 -4.52 12.78
N SER A 320 -8.53 -3.55 13.05
CA SER A 320 -7.71 -2.86 12.04
C SER A 320 -6.26 -2.66 12.48
N GLY A 321 -5.30 -2.96 11.59
CA GLY A 321 -3.94 -2.40 11.56
C GLY A 321 -2.77 -3.31 11.98
N TYR A 322 -1.55 -2.81 11.75
CA TYR A 322 -0.22 -3.43 11.96
C TYR A 322 0.02 -4.04 13.35
N ASP A 323 -0.29 -3.27 14.40
CA ASP A 323 -0.46 -3.75 15.77
C ASP A 323 -1.91 -3.41 16.10
N PRO A 324 -2.78 -4.41 16.22
CA PRO A 324 -4.23 -4.20 16.32
C PRO A 324 -4.63 -3.45 17.60
N CYS A 325 -3.70 -3.26 18.54
CA CYS A 325 -3.92 -2.46 19.74
C CYS A 325 -3.46 -0.99 19.61
N THR A 326 -2.86 -0.61 18.47
CA THR A 326 -2.26 0.72 18.28
C THR A 326 -3.29 1.84 18.28
N GLU A 327 -4.51 1.56 17.81
CA GLU A 327 -5.60 2.53 17.84
C GLU A 327 -5.92 2.99 19.26
N ALA A 328 -6.02 2.06 20.21
CA ALA A 328 -6.27 2.37 21.61
C ALA A 328 -5.16 3.24 22.21
N TYR A 329 -3.91 3.05 21.78
CA TYR A 329 -2.78 3.88 22.22
C TYR A 329 -2.87 5.29 21.61
N THR A 330 -3.25 5.37 20.35
CA THR A 330 -3.39 6.60 19.57
C THR A 330 -4.53 7.46 20.10
N GLU A 331 -5.69 6.85 20.35
CA GLU A 331 -6.84 7.51 20.97
C GLU A 331 -6.47 8.11 22.34
N LYS A 332 -5.80 7.32 23.19
CA LYS A 332 -5.35 7.79 24.50
C LYS A 332 -4.34 8.93 24.40
N TYR A 333 -3.39 8.86 23.47
CA TYR A 333 -2.38 9.90 23.28
C TYR A 333 -3.00 11.23 22.86
N PHE A 334 -3.86 11.24 21.84
CA PHE A 334 -4.47 12.46 21.32
C PHE A 334 -5.58 13.04 22.21
N ASN A 335 -6.11 12.27 23.16
CA ASN A 335 -7.02 12.78 24.19
C ASN A 335 -6.33 13.48 25.37
N ARG A 336 -4.99 13.47 25.44
CA ARG A 336 -4.28 14.21 26.50
C ARG A 336 -4.34 15.73 26.25
N GLU A 337 -4.66 16.49 27.29
CA GLU A 337 -4.76 17.96 27.20
C GLU A 337 -3.44 18.63 26.79
N ASP A 338 -2.31 18.12 27.28
CA ASP A 338 -0.98 18.66 26.94
C ASP A 338 -0.62 18.42 25.47
N VAL A 339 -1.01 17.27 24.92
CA VAL A 339 -0.86 16.94 23.49
C VAL A 339 -1.74 17.84 22.63
N GLN A 340 -3.03 17.98 22.98
CA GLN A 340 -3.96 18.85 22.24
C GLN A 340 -3.47 20.29 22.23
N LYS A 341 -3.00 20.80 23.37
CA LYS A 341 -2.44 22.15 23.48
C LYS A 341 -1.20 22.31 22.58
N ALA A 342 -0.28 21.34 22.58
CA ALA A 342 0.93 21.40 21.77
C ALA A 342 0.64 21.37 20.25
N LEU A 343 -0.42 20.66 19.84
CA LEU A 343 -0.87 20.58 18.45
C LEU A 343 -1.81 21.73 18.04
N HIS A 344 -2.10 22.66 18.95
CA HIS A 344 -3.13 23.71 18.76
C HIS A 344 -4.50 23.12 18.38
N ALA A 345 -4.80 21.93 18.89
CA ALA A 345 -6.02 21.18 18.64
C ALA A 345 -7.09 21.47 19.70
N ASN A 346 -8.33 21.07 19.40
CA ASN A 346 -9.48 21.15 20.31
C ASN A 346 -9.75 22.56 20.90
N ILE A 347 -9.43 23.62 20.13
CA ILE A 347 -9.56 25.02 20.58
C ILE A 347 -11.01 25.44 20.89
N THR A 348 -11.98 24.74 20.31
CA THR A 348 -13.42 24.98 20.50
C THR A 348 -14.01 24.15 21.64
N LYS A 349 -13.23 23.28 22.29
CA LYS A 349 -13.71 22.32 23.28
C LYS A 349 -14.83 21.45 22.71
N LEU A 350 -14.47 20.61 21.75
CA LEU A 350 -15.38 19.64 21.12
C LEU A 350 -16.17 18.87 22.19
N SER A 351 -17.45 18.68 21.92
CA SER A 351 -18.37 17.97 22.82
C SER A 351 -18.15 16.45 22.86
N TYR A 352 -17.16 15.96 22.12
CA TYR A 352 -16.81 14.55 21.98
C TYR A 352 -15.29 14.39 22.10
N PRO A 353 -14.82 13.24 22.64
CA PRO A 353 -13.40 12.94 22.69
C PRO A 353 -12.84 12.68 21.29
N TYR A 354 -11.53 12.83 21.14
CA TYR A 354 -10.83 12.40 19.94
C TYR A 354 -11.01 10.89 19.76
N SER A 355 -11.30 10.45 18.54
CA SER A 355 -11.40 9.04 18.17
C SER A 355 -10.71 8.83 16.81
N PRO A 356 -9.98 7.72 16.59
CA PRO A 356 -9.34 7.43 15.31
C PRO A 356 -10.31 7.44 14.12
N CYS A 357 -11.54 6.95 14.32
CA CYS A 357 -12.65 7.12 13.39
C CYS A 357 -13.83 7.80 14.06
N SER A 358 -14.48 8.72 13.33
CA SER A 358 -15.47 9.64 13.89
C SER A 358 -16.72 8.94 14.41
N ASN A 359 -17.04 9.23 15.67
CA ASN A 359 -18.30 8.83 16.29
C ASN A 359 -19.48 9.77 16.02
N VAL A 360 -19.22 10.97 15.49
CA VAL A 360 -20.25 12.00 15.31
C VAL A 360 -20.84 12.00 13.91
N ILE A 361 -20.14 11.45 12.93
CA ILE A 361 -20.67 11.27 11.58
C ILE A 361 -21.62 10.08 11.60
N LYS A 362 -22.90 10.33 11.34
CA LYS A 362 -23.96 9.29 11.38
C LYS A 362 -24.52 8.93 10.00
N LYS A 363 -24.22 9.74 8.99
CA LYS A 363 -24.79 9.59 7.66
C LYS A 363 -23.77 9.99 6.59
N TRP A 364 -23.73 9.20 5.52
CA TRP A 364 -22.99 9.49 4.30
C TRP A 364 -23.99 9.60 3.14
N ASN A 365 -24.07 10.77 2.48
CA ASN A 365 -25.15 11.04 1.52
C ASN A 365 -24.82 10.66 0.08
N ASP A 366 -23.54 10.64 -0.28
CA ASP A 366 -23.10 10.25 -1.62
C ASP A 366 -21.81 9.43 -1.54
N SER A 367 -21.85 8.26 -2.17
CA SER A 367 -20.76 7.31 -2.40
C SER A 367 -21.03 6.65 -3.75
N PRO A 368 -20.48 7.17 -4.86
CA PRO A 368 -20.64 6.59 -6.19
C PRO A 368 -20.22 5.11 -6.19
N GLU A 369 -20.77 4.30 -7.08
CA GLU A 369 -20.35 2.87 -7.15
C GLU A 369 -18.91 2.70 -7.65
N THR A 370 -18.40 3.69 -8.38
CA THR A 370 -17.08 3.59 -9.01
C THR A 370 -16.46 4.96 -9.23
N VAL A 371 -15.13 5.03 -9.11
CA VAL A 371 -14.31 6.18 -9.49
C VAL A 371 -13.46 5.91 -10.74
N LEU A 372 -13.61 4.75 -11.38
CA LEU A 372 -12.87 4.40 -12.60
C LEU A 372 -13.01 5.43 -13.74
N PRO A 373 -14.18 6.07 -13.98
CA PRO A 373 -14.28 7.15 -14.96
C PRO A 373 -13.37 8.35 -14.64
N ILE A 374 -13.24 8.68 -13.35
CA ILE A 374 -12.38 9.76 -12.88
C ILE A 374 -10.90 9.39 -13.08
N ILE A 375 -10.51 8.18 -12.67
CA ILE A 375 -9.14 7.67 -12.89
C ILE A 375 -8.80 7.69 -14.39
N THR A 376 -9.69 7.20 -15.25
CA THR A 376 -9.52 7.22 -16.71
C THR A 376 -9.32 8.63 -17.25
N LYS A 377 -10.12 9.59 -16.79
CA LYS A 377 -10.02 11.00 -17.18
C LYS A 377 -8.66 11.60 -16.79
N LEU A 378 -8.19 11.32 -15.57
CA LEU A 378 -6.94 11.89 -15.04
C LEU A 378 -5.70 11.23 -15.68
N VAL A 379 -5.75 9.93 -15.96
CA VAL A 379 -4.72 9.24 -16.77
C VAL A 379 -4.62 9.87 -18.17
N LYS A 380 -5.76 10.08 -18.84
CA LYS A 380 -5.80 10.76 -20.17
C LYS A 380 -5.32 12.21 -20.12
N ALA A 381 -5.48 12.88 -18.98
CA ALA A 381 -4.96 14.22 -18.75
C ALA A 381 -3.43 14.26 -18.53
N GLY A 382 -2.76 13.11 -18.50
CA GLY A 382 -1.30 13.01 -18.33
C GLY A 382 -0.83 13.09 -16.88
N LEU A 383 -1.73 12.95 -15.91
CA LEU A 383 -1.37 12.87 -14.50
C LEU A 383 -0.78 11.49 -14.17
N ARG A 384 0.17 11.46 -13.24
CA ARG A 384 0.77 10.20 -12.78
C ARG A 384 -0.16 9.53 -11.77
N VAL A 385 -0.61 8.31 -12.07
CA VAL A 385 -1.50 7.54 -11.18
C VAL A 385 -0.83 6.26 -10.71
N TRP A 386 -0.72 6.08 -9.41
CA TRP A 386 -0.20 4.86 -8.79
C TRP A 386 -1.29 4.22 -7.93
N ILE A 387 -1.48 2.93 -8.08
CA ILE A 387 -2.33 2.12 -7.21
C ILE A 387 -1.45 1.03 -6.62
N TYR A 388 -1.46 0.88 -5.30
CA TYR A 388 -0.70 -0.17 -4.64
C TYR A 388 -1.57 -0.94 -3.65
N SER A 389 -1.24 -2.21 -3.43
CA SER A 389 -1.96 -3.05 -2.46
C SER A 389 -0.99 -3.93 -1.67
N GLY A 390 -1.12 -3.95 -0.35
CA GLY A 390 -0.57 -5.01 0.48
C GLY A 390 -1.21 -6.36 0.12
N ASP A 391 -0.41 -7.41 -0.03
CA ASP A 391 -0.92 -8.73 -0.44
C ASP A 391 -1.52 -9.57 0.70
N THR A 392 -1.50 -9.05 1.93
CA THR A 392 -2.06 -9.65 3.15
C THR A 392 -3.36 -8.97 3.63
N ASP A 393 -3.78 -7.91 2.95
CA ASP A 393 -5.02 -7.20 3.26
C ASP A 393 -6.21 -7.97 2.68
N GLY A 394 -7.07 -8.49 3.55
CA GLY A 394 -8.35 -9.11 3.18
C GLY A 394 -9.51 -8.12 3.07
N ARG A 395 -9.33 -6.85 3.48
CA ARG A 395 -10.36 -5.82 3.48
C ARG A 395 -10.50 -5.16 2.11
N VAL A 396 -9.40 -4.75 1.50
CA VAL A 396 -9.36 -4.27 0.11
C VAL A 396 -8.21 -4.97 -0.62
N PRO A 397 -8.38 -6.27 -0.91
CA PRO A 397 -7.29 -7.11 -1.37
C PRO A 397 -6.77 -6.73 -2.75
N VAL A 398 -5.57 -7.23 -3.05
CA VAL A 398 -4.95 -7.09 -4.37
C VAL A 398 -5.84 -7.62 -5.51
N THR A 399 -6.67 -8.64 -5.25
CA THR A 399 -7.66 -9.16 -6.22
C THR A 399 -8.67 -8.10 -6.61
N SER A 400 -9.24 -7.38 -5.65
CA SER A 400 -10.15 -6.25 -5.85
C SER A 400 -9.51 -5.20 -6.76
N THR A 401 -8.31 -4.75 -6.39
CA THR A 401 -7.54 -3.77 -7.16
C THR A 401 -7.26 -4.23 -8.59
N ARG A 402 -6.84 -5.49 -8.78
CA ARG A 402 -6.54 -6.06 -10.10
C ARG A 402 -7.78 -6.09 -10.99
N TYR A 403 -8.94 -6.44 -10.43
CA TYR A 403 -10.20 -6.44 -11.16
C TYR A 403 -10.62 -5.04 -11.59
N SER A 404 -10.54 -4.05 -10.70
CA SER A 404 -10.81 -2.66 -11.06
C SER A 404 -9.85 -2.12 -12.13
N VAL A 405 -8.55 -2.40 -12.02
CA VAL A 405 -7.55 -1.96 -13.01
C VAL A 405 -7.79 -2.62 -14.38
N ASN A 406 -8.19 -3.89 -14.40
CA ASN A 406 -8.55 -4.59 -15.64
C ASN A 406 -9.80 -4.01 -16.32
N GLU A 407 -10.73 -3.40 -15.58
CA GLU A 407 -11.88 -2.70 -16.15
C GLU A 407 -11.51 -1.38 -16.85
N LEU A 408 -10.39 -0.75 -16.48
CA LEU A 408 -9.91 0.47 -17.16
C LEU A 408 -9.46 0.22 -18.60
N LYS A 409 -9.20 -1.04 -18.99
CA LYS A 409 -8.73 -1.45 -20.32
C LYS A 409 -7.51 -0.65 -20.81
N LEU A 410 -6.62 -0.28 -19.88
CA LEU A 410 -5.37 0.39 -20.21
C LEU A 410 -4.40 -0.58 -20.88
N LYS A 411 -3.61 -0.08 -21.81
CA LYS A 411 -2.58 -0.88 -22.49
C LYS A 411 -1.37 -1.09 -21.57
N VAL A 412 -0.90 -2.33 -21.47
CA VAL A 412 0.30 -2.69 -20.73
C VAL A 412 1.53 -2.12 -21.44
N LYS A 413 2.33 -1.34 -20.71
CA LYS A 413 3.62 -0.80 -21.13
C LYS A 413 4.78 -1.69 -20.71
N LYS A 414 4.73 -2.22 -19.48
CA LYS A 414 5.67 -3.25 -18.99
C LYS A 414 4.88 -4.26 -18.16
N GLY A 415 4.95 -5.52 -18.58
CA GLY A 415 4.22 -6.61 -17.94
C GLY A 415 4.59 -6.84 -16.49
N TRP A 416 3.73 -7.60 -15.83
CA TRP A 416 3.86 -8.07 -14.45
C TRP A 416 5.24 -8.65 -14.15
N ARG A 417 5.92 -8.09 -13.15
CA ARG A 417 7.28 -8.50 -12.75
C ARG A 417 7.55 -8.17 -11.30
N ALA A 418 8.49 -8.88 -10.68
CA ALA A 418 8.92 -8.56 -9.32
C ALA A 418 9.66 -7.22 -9.25
N TRP A 419 9.48 -6.50 -8.15
CA TRP A 419 10.34 -5.37 -7.75
C TRP A 419 11.04 -5.71 -6.43
N PHE A 420 12.20 -5.09 -6.22
CA PHE A 420 13.14 -5.49 -5.17
C PHE A 420 13.47 -4.32 -4.24
N ALA A 421 13.58 -4.60 -2.95
CA ALA A 421 14.12 -3.70 -1.94
C ALA A 421 15.14 -4.47 -1.09
N GLY A 422 16.34 -3.90 -0.89
CA GLY A 422 17.40 -4.57 -0.10
C GLY A 422 17.82 -5.94 -0.64
N GLY A 423 17.72 -6.17 -1.96
CA GLY A 423 18.01 -7.46 -2.59
C GLY A 423 16.94 -8.55 -2.42
N GLN A 424 15.81 -8.24 -1.78
CA GLN A 424 14.67 -9.14 -1.62
C GLN A 424 13.49 -8.71 -2.49
N VAL A 425 12.67 -9.66 -2.93
CA VAL A 425 11.40 -9.36 -3.61
C VAL A 425 10.49 -8.65 -2.62
N ALA A 426 10.18 -7.39 -2.91
CA ALA A 426 9.31 -6.55 -2.09
C ALA A 426 7.87 -6.54 -2.62
N GLY A 427 7.63 -7.09 -3.81
CA GLY A 427 6.31 -7.29 -4.39
C GLY A 427 6.39 -7.39 -5.91
N TRP A 428 5.27 -7.14 -6.58
CA TRP A 428 5.16 -7.16 -8.03
C TRP A 428 4.63 -5.86 -8.58
N VAL A 429 4.92 -5.56 -9.84
CA VAL A 429 4.53 -4.31 -10.49
C VAL A 429 4.18 -4.56 -11.95
N GLU A 430 3.15 -3.86 -12.41
CA GLU A 430 2.78 -3.76 -13.82
C GLU A 430 2.56 -2.29 -14.19
N GLU A 431 3.19 -1.88 -15.29
CA GLU A 431 3.08 -0.51 -15.79
C GLU A 431 2.14 -0.50 -16.98
N TYR A 432 1.10 0.32 -16.90
CA TYR A 432 0.17 0.63 -17.98
C TYR A 432 0.51 2.01 -18.58
N GLU A 433 -0.13 2.36 -19.70
CA GLU A 433 -0.05 3.72 -20.25
C GLU A 433 -0.70 4.74 -19.27
N GLY A 434 0.12 5.36 -18.41
CA GLY A 434 -0.26 6.43 -17.48
C GLY A 434 -0.66 5.98 -16.06
N LEU A 435 -0.71 4.68 -15.80
CA LEU A 435 -1.01 4.10 -14.49
C LEU A 435 0.03 3.02 -14.11
N THR A 436 0.40 2.95 -12.84
CA THR A 436 1.23 1.86 -12.30
C THR A 436 0.46 1.12 -11.20
N LEU A 437 0.37 -0.21 -11.32
CA LEU A 437 -0.13 -1.08 -10.27
C LEU A 437 1.06 -1.77 -9.60
N ALA A 438 1.15 -1.69 -8.28
CA ALA A 438 2.16 -2.40 -7.50
C ALA A 438 1.53 -3.21 -6.36
N THR A 439 2.15 -4.32 -5.99
CA THR A 439 1.85 -5.05 -4.76
C THR A 439 3.01 -4.88 -3.80
N VAL A 440 2.72 -4.97 -2.51
CA VAL A 440 3.72 -4.99 -1.45
C VAL A 440 3.60 -6.34 -0.74
N ARG A 441 4.66 -7.15 -0.86
CA ARG A 441 4.70 -8.53 -0.37
C ARG A 441 4.91 -8.57 1.13
N GLY A 442 4.03 -9.26 1.84
CA GLY A 442 4.07 -9.34 3.30
C GLY A 442 4.06 -7.94 3.89
N ALA A 443 3.24 -7.06 3.30
CA ALA A 443 2.97 -5.75 3.85
C ALA A 443 2.30 -5.97 5.21
N GLU A 444 3.15 -6.12 6.23
CA GLU A 444 2.90 -6.39 7.66
C GLU A 444 3.54 -7.70 8.17
N HIS A 445 4.62 -7.54 8.95
CA HIS A 445 5.44 -8.51 9.70
C HIS A 445 5.67 -9.91 9.12
N VAL A 446 6.83 -10.09 8.49
CA VAL A 446 7.52 -11.39 8.54
C VAL A 446 8.25 -11.51 9.88
N LYS A 447 7.55 -11.97 10.92
CA LYS A 447 8.19 -12.54 12.11
C LYS A 447 7.96 -14.03 12.14
N ILE A 448 8.78 -14.74 11.36
CA ILE A 448 8.85 -16.20 11.34
C ILE A 448 8.97 -16.82 12.75
N LEU A 449 9.47 -16.06 13.72
CA LEU A 449 9.59 -16.44 15.13
C LEU A 449 8.25 -16.49 15.88
N GLU A 450 7.29 -15.64 15.56
CA GLU A 450 5.96 -15.62 16.21
C GLU A 450 5.10 -16.79 15.71
N VAL A 451 5.17 -17.10 14.40
CA VAL A 451 4.55 -18.31 13.83
C VAL A 451 5.14 -19.59 14.43
N LYS A 452 6.48 -19.66 14.53
CA LYS A 452 7.15 -20.80 15.19
C LYS A 452 6.67 -20.97 16.63
N LYS A 453 6.54 -19.87 17.36
CA LYS A 453 6.07 -19.87 18.75
C LYS A 453 4.62 -20.34 18.84
N TYR A 454 3.71 -19.74 18.09
CA TYR A 454 2.29 -20.11 18.09
C TYR A 454 2.09 -21.59 17.76
N LEU A 455 2.75 -22.10 16.72
CA LEU A 455 2.60 -23.51 16.34
C LEU A 455 3.19 -24.44 17.41
N SER A 456 4.29 -24.07 18.06
CA SER A 456 4.86 -24.83 19.17
C SER A 456 4.00 -24.80 20.44
N ASP A 457 3.24 -23.72 20.65
CA ASP A 457 2.34 -23.58 21.80
C ASP A 457 1.03 -24.36 21.61
N ASN A 458 0.61 -24.61 20.36
CA ASN A 458 -0.68 -25.25 20.04
C ASN A 458 -0.55 -26.70 19.54
N PHE A 459 0.62 -27.08 19.03
CA PHE A 459 0.86 -28.41 18.48
C PHE A 459 2.17 -28.97 19.05
N ASP A 460 2.20 -30.28 19.28
CA ASP A 460 3.40 -30.97 19.74
C ASP A 460 4.37 -31.08 18.56
N MET A 461 5.21 -30.05 18.39
CA MET A 461 6.08 -29.90 17.24
C MET A 461 7.49 -29.50 17.63
N LYS A 462 8.43 -29.93 16.80
CA LYS A 462 9.86 -29.66 16.98
C LYS A 462 10.34 -28.82 15.81
N ASP A 463 10.89 -27.64 16.10
CA ASP A 463 11.61 -26.87 15.08
C ASP A 463 12.85 -27.67 14.65
N LEU A 464 12.84 -28.16 13.41
CA LEU A 464 13.94 -28.92 12.83
C LEU A 464 15.02 -28.00 12.23
N GLY A 465 14.91 -26.68 12.42
CA GLY A 465 15.82 -25.69 11.89
C GLY A 465 15.55 -25.43 10.40
N LEU A 466 16.57 -24.94 9.69
CA LEU A 466 16.47 -24.73 8.25
C LEU A 466 16.22 -26.06 7.54
N ALA A 467 15.19 -26.09 6.70
CA ALA A 467 14.84 -27.28 5.92
C ALA A 467 16.06 -27.80 5.14
N ASN A 468 16.49 -29.01 5.49
CA ASN A 468 17.61 -29.71 4.88
C ASN A 468 17.15 -30.88 4.00
N VAL A 469 15.87 -31.27 4.07
CA VAL A 469 15.20 -32.26 3.21
C VAL A 469 13.76 -31.84 2.98
N ILE A 470 13.32 -31.76 1.72
CA ILE A 470 11.95 -31.48 1.30
C ILE A 470 11.52 -32.55 0.30
N LEU A 471 10.47 -33.33 0.61
CA LEU A 471 9.92 -34.35 -0.30
C LEU A 471 10.98 -35.31 -0.89
N GLY A 472 11.97 -35.70 -0.08
CA GLY A 472 13.07 -36.59 -0.50
C GLY A 472 14.23 -35.92 -1.24
N ILE A 473 14.15 -34.60 -1.47
CA ILE A 473 15.22 -33.76 -2.00
C ILE A 473 15.98 -33.16 -0.84
N ARG A 474 17.28 -33.45 -0.73
CA ARG A 474 18.18 -32.82 0.24
C ARG A 474 18.60 -31.44 -0.26
N VAL A 475 18.51 -30.46 0.64
CA VAL A 475 18.89 -29.07 0.39
C VAL A 475 20.20 -28.81 1.12
N ILE A 476 21.25 -28.51 0.35
CA ILE A 476 22.59 -28.19 0.86
C ILE A 476 22.82 -26.71 0.56
N LYS A 477 23.07 -25.91 1.61
CA LYS A 477 23.41 -24.49 1.47
C LYS A 477 24.88 -24.30 1.81
N ASP A 478 25.63 -23.65 0.93
CA ASP A 478 27.02 -23.25 1.15
C ASP A 478 27.25 -21.79 0.74
N GLU A 479 28.48 -21.30 0.87
CA GLU A 479 28.86 -19.91 0.56
C GLU A 479 28.72 -19.56 -0.94
N ASN A 480 28.58 -20.57 -1.80
CA ASN A 480 28.50 -20.42 -3.26
C ASN A 480 27.07 -20.60 -3.80
N GLY A 481 26.09 -20.98 -2.96
CA GLY A 481 24.68 -21.03 -3.32
C GLY A 481 23.86 -22.13 -2.64
N ILE A 482 22.76 -22.50 -3.29
CA ILE A 482 21.86 -23.57 -2.84
C ILE A 482 21.99 -24.73 -3.81
N CYS A 483 22.42 -25.89 -3.32
CA CYS A 483 22.47 -27.15 -4.05
C CYS A 483 21.29 -28.04 -3.63
N LEU A 484 20.59 -28.59 -4.62
CA LEU A 484 19.50 -29.55 -4.42
C LEU A 484 20.00 -30.92 -4.88
N THR A 485 19.83 -31.96 -4.06
CA THR A 485 20.28 -33.31 -4.41
C THR A 485 19.30 -34.38 -3.96
N GLN A 486 19.12 -35.41 -4.78
CA GLN A 486 18.37 -36.63 -4.42
C GLN A 486 19.31 -37.82 -4.17
N SER A 487 20.49 -37.57 -3.62
CA SER A 487 21.51 -38.62 -3.34
C SER A 487 20.93 -39.86 -2.65
N HIS A 488 20.02 -39.68 -1.70
CA HIS A 488 19.39 -40.79 -0.98
C HIS A 488 18.43 -41.65 -1.85
N TYR A 489 17.79 -41.06 -2.87
CA TYR A 489 17.01 -41.83 -3.86
C TYR A 489 17.95 -42.66 -4.74
N VAL A 490 19.05 -42.06 -5.21
CA VAL A 490 20.07 -42.74 -6.03
C VAL A 490 20.69 -43.91 -5.26
N GLU A 491 21.08 -43.72 -4.01
CA GLU A 491 21.60 -44.78 -3.14
C GLU A 491 20.60 -45.93 -2.95
N LYS A 492 19.31 -45.62 -2.76
CA LYS A 492 18.25 -46.63 -2.65
C LYS A 492 18.08 -47.43 -3.93
N VAL A 493 18.14 -46.78 -5.10
CA VAL A 493 18.05 -47.45 -6.40
C VAL A 493 19.27 -48.35 -6.61
N LEU A 494 20.48 -47.86 -6.36
CA LEU A 494 21.71 -48.65 -6.48
C LEU A 494 21.67 -49.88 -5.57
N LYS A 495 21.29 -49.71 -4.30
CA LYS A 495 21.15 -50.81 -3.35
C LYS A 495 20.08 -51.81 -3.75
N ARG A 496 18.94 -51.36 -4.29
CA ARG A 496 17.85 -52.23 -4.74
C ARG A 496 18.28 -53.19 -5.85
N PHE A 497 19.22 -52.76 -6.68
CA PHE A 497 19.71 -53.54 -7.82
C PHE A 497 21.10 -54.15 -7.60
N GLY A 498 21.65 -54.07 -6.38
CA GLY A 498 22.94 -54.67 -6.01
C GLY A 498 24.17 -53.92 -6.57
N PHE A 499 24.01 -52.63 -6.87
CA PHE A 499 25.03 -51.75 -7.44
C PHE A 499 25.58 -50.74 -6.42
N GLU A 500 25.45 -50.98 -5.11
CA GLU A 500 25.95 -50.07 -4.06
C GLU A 500 27.46 -49.75 -4.13
N ASN A 501 28.25 -50.62 -4.76
CA ASN A 501 29.70 -50.45 -4.91
C ASN A 501 30.12 -49.86 -6.26
N SER A 502 29.16 -49.45 -7.09
CA SER A 502 29.44 -48.85 -8.39
C SER A 502 30.12 -47.49 -8.24
N LYS A 503 31.21 -47.28 -8.98
CA LYS A 503 31.92 -45.99 -8.99
C LYS A 503 31.24 -45.02 -9.97
N PRO A 504 31.10 -43.73 -9.61
CA PRO A 504 30.62 -42.74 -10.56
C PRO A 504 31.59 -42.63 -11.74
N VAL A 505 31.05 -42.47 -12.93
CA VAL A 505 31.80 -42.23 -14.18
C VAL A 505 31.25 -40.99 -14.85
N SER A 506 32.11 -40.18 -15.46
CA SER A 506 31.73 -38.94 -16.15
C SER A 506 30.90 -39.19 -17.41
N THR A 507 31.00 -40.38 -17.99
CA THR A 507 30.28 -40.79 -19.19
C THR A 507 29.66 -42.17 -18.99
N PRO A 508 28.35 -42.32 -19.18
CA PRO A 508 27.60 -43.53 -18.86
C PRO A 508 27.69 -44.65 -19.92
N TYR A 509 28.48 -44.44 -20.98
CA TYR A 509 28.61 -45.35 -22.10
C TYR A 509 30.09 -45.68 -22.33
N ASP A 510 30.40 -46.97 -22.38
CA ASP A 510 31.72 -47.45 -22.80
C ASP A 510 31.81 -47.38 -24.33
N SER A 511 32.57 -46.41 -24.83
CA SER A 511 32.74 -46.15 -26.27
C SER A 511 33.40 -47.31 -27.03
N SER A 512 33.99 -48.28 -26.33
CA SER A 512 34.56 -49.48 -26.92
C SER A 512 33.51 -50.56 -27.26
N VAL A 513 32.28 -50.43 -26.73
CA VAL A 513 31.19 -51.37 -26.97
C VAL A 513 30.53 -51.08 -28.32
N LYS A 514 30.55 -52.07 -29.23
CA LYS A 514 29.79 -52.04 -30.49
C LYS A 514 28.46 -52.75 -30.30
N LEU A 515 27.37 -51.98 -30.28
CA LEU A 515 26.01 -52.52 -30.20
C LEU A 515 25.72 -53.42 -31.42
N LYS A 516 25.09 -54.56 -31.16
CA LYS A 516 24.59 -55.48 -32.18
C LYS A 516 23.11 -55.73 -31.96
N LYS A 517 22.41 -56.15 -33.02
CA LYS A 517 20.99 -56.50 -32.95
C LYS A 517 20.80 -57.62 -31.92
N ASN A 518 19.90 -57.41 -30.95
CA ASN A 518 19.59 -58.41 -29.93
C ASN A 518 18.98 -59.65 -30.61
N GLY A 519 19.57 -60.82 -30.38
CA GLY A 519 19.11 -62.11 -30.90
C GLY A 519 18.72 -63.11 -29.81
N GLY A 520 18.72 -62.69 -28.54
CA GLY A 520 18.28 -63.50 -27.40
C GLY A 520 16.82 -63.24 -27.00
N ASP A 521 16.34 -63.98 -26.00
CA ASP A 521 14.96 -63.87 -25.49
C ASP A 521 14.65 -62.46 -24.96
N ASN A 522 13.39 -62.03 -25.14
CA ASN A 522 12.92 -60.73 -24.66
C ASN A 522 13.06 -60.63 -23.13
N VAL A 523 13.84 -59.66 -22.67
CA VAL A 523 13.91 -59.31 -21.25
C VAL A 523 12.59 -58.64 -20.85
N SER A 524 12.04 -59.00 -19.69
CA SER A 524 10.79 -58.41 -19.18
C SER A 524 10.88 -56.87 -19.17
N GLN A 525 10.09 -56.23 -20.02
CA GLN A 525 10.07 -54.78 -20.21
C GLN A 525 9.79 -54.02 -18.90
N LEU A 526 8.95 -54.59 -18.03
CA LEU A 526 8.64 -54.08 -16.68
C LEU A 526 9.85 -54.13 -15.73
N ARG A 527 10.70 -55.17 -15.84
CA ARG A 527 11.91 -55.28 -15.02
C ARG A 527 13.01 -54.35 -15.52
N TYR A 528 13.07 -54.14 -16.84
CA TYR A 528 13.98 -53.19 -17.49
C TYR A 528 13.60 -51.74 -17.18
N SER A 529 12.30 -51.38 -17.24
CA SER A 529 11.83 -50.03 -16.90
C SER A 529 11.98 -49.68 -15.42
N GLN A 530 11.89 -50.67 -14.53
CA GLN A 530 12.19 -50.51 -13.09
C GLN A 530 13.65 -50.17 -12.81
N ILE A 531 14.58 -50.58 -13.69
CA ILE A 531 16.01 -50.24 -13.61
C ILE A 531 16.28 -48.83 -14.17
N ILE A 532 15.50 -48.39 -15.16
CA ILE A 532 15.83 -47.23 -16.00
C ILE A 532 15.15 -45.92 -15.56
N GLY A 533 14.15 -45.97 -14.69
CA GLY A 533 13.44 -44.77 -14.25
C GLY A 533 12.60 -44.14 -15.37
N TYR A 534 11.62 -43.33 -14.99
CA TYR A 534 10.70 -42.67 -15.92
C TYR A 534 11.22 -41.26 -16.27
N SER A 535 11.12 -40.87 -17.54
CA SER A 535 11.37 -39.50 -18.02
C SER A 535 10.08 -38.92 -18.56
N ASP A 536 9.64 -37.80 -17.99
CA ASP A 536 8.59 -36.96 -18.57
C ASP A 536 9.26 -35.90 -19.45
N ALA A 537 9.41 -36.22 -20.74
CA ALA A 537 9.72 -35.24 -21.78
C ALA A 537 8.85 -35.58 -22.99
N ASN A 538 7.83 -34.76 -23.19
CA ASN A 538 6.90 -34.83 -24.32
C ASN A 538 7.68 -34.63 -25.63
N LEU A 539 7.86 -35.70 -26.41
CA LEU A 539 8.72 -35.74 -27.61
C LEU A 539 7.94 -35.81 -28.93
N ASP A 540 6.63 -35.60 -28.93
CA ASP A 540 5.78 -35.84 -30.11
C ASP A 540 5.34 -34.57 -30.88
N LEU A 541 5.80 -33.35 -30.55
CA LEU A 541 5.28 -32.13 -31.21
C LEU A 541 6.24 -30.96 -31.53
N ASP A 542 7.56 -31.05 -31.38
CA ASP A 542 8.43 -29.88 -31.63
C ASP A 542 9.37 -30.04 -32.83
N SER A 543 9.26 -29.12 -33.79
CA SER A 543 10.07 -29.05 -35.00
C SER A 543 11.40 -28.30 -34.72
N ASP A 544 12.45 -29.06 -34.47
CA ASP A 544 13.89 -28.88 -34.75
C ASP A 544 14.60 -27.48 -34.86
N GLU A 545 14.09 -26.35 -34.36
CA GLU A 545 14.85 -25.08 -34.43
C GLU A 545 15.04 -24.27 -33.13
N THR A 546 14.92 -24.86 -31.92
CA THR A 546 15.38 -24.17 -30.70
C THR A 546 16.31 -25.02 -29.84
N LYS A 547 17.54 -24.52 -29.63
CA LYS A 547 18.54 -25.12 -28.73
C LYS A 547 18.26 -24.69 -27.28
N SER A 548 18.32 -25.64 -26.35
CA SER A 548 18.23 -25.40 -24.90
C SER A 548 19.28 -24.39 -24.42
N THR A 549 18.85 -23.39 -23.64
CA THR A 549 19.69 -22.32 -23.05
C THR A 549 19.93 -22.49 -21.55
N SER A 550 19.62 -23.65 -20.98
CA SER A 550 20.02 -24.04 -19.61
C SER A 550 20.84 -25.34 -19.64
N GLY A 551 21.80 -25.44 -18.70
CA GLY A 551 22.93 -26.38 -18.71
C GLY A 551 22.63 -27.88 -18.81
N PHE A 552 23.70 -28.62 -19.14
CA PHE A 552 23.75 -30.01 -19.59
C PHE A 552 23.16 -31.10 -18.67
N VAL A 553 22.99 -32.27 -19.28
CA VAL A 553 22.26 -33.48 -18.88
C VAL A 553 23.23 -34.69 -18.77
N PHE A 554 23.08 -35.57 -17.77
CA PHE A 554 23.70 -36.91 -17.78
C PHE A 554 22.72 -38.05 -17.53
N THR A 555 23.09 -39.24 -18.02
CA THR A 555 22.24 -40.44 -18.21
C THR A 555 22.88 -41.64 -17.51
N LEU A 556 22.13 -42.69 -17.14
CA LEU A 556 22.65 -44.07 -17.11
C LEU A 556 21.47 -45.06 -17.21
N GLY A 557 21.47 -45.87 -18.28
CA GLY A 557 20.37 -46.76 -18.69
C GLY A 557 19.42 -46.21 -19.76
N GLY A 558 19.58 -44.93 -20.14
CA GLY A 558 18.80 -44.25 -21.19
C GLY A 558 18.12 -42.92 -20.78
N GLY A 559 18.39 -42.38 -19.59
CA GLY A 559 17.74 -41.16 -19.08
C GLY A 559 18.40 -39.83 -19.47
N ALA A 560 17.96 -38.72 -18.84
CA ALA A 560 18.55 -37.38 -18.83
C ALA A 560 18.15 -36.61 -17.55
N LEU A 561 19.10 -36.11 -16.73
CA LEU A 561 18.88 -35.21 -15.57
C LEU A 561 19.95 -34.06 -15.53
N PRO A 562 19.59 -32.79 -15.21
CA PRO A 562 20.55 -31.69 -14.98
C PRO A 562 20.82 -31.33 -13.50
N LEU A 563 22.10 -31.09 -13.10
CA LEU A 563 22.55 -30.55 -11.78
C LEU A 563 23.88 -29.76 -11.86
N GLY A 564 24.04 -28.69 -11.06
CA GLY A 564 25.23 -27.81 -10.95
C GLY A 564 26.18 -28.12 -9.77
N ASN A 565 27.44 -27.66 -9.89
CA ASN A 565 28.68 -28.03 -9.15
C ASN A 565 28.76 -27.77 -7.62
N PRO A 566 29.55 -28.59 -6.88
CA PRO A 566 30.29 -28.22 -5.66
C PRO A 566 31.83 -28.14 -5.86
N PRO A 567 32.61 -27.44 -5.01
CA PRO A 567 34.06 -27.27 -5.14
C PRO A 567 34.87 -28.20 -4.21
N SER A 568 35.60 -29.20 -4.76
CA SER A 568 36.95 -29.67 -4.30
C SER A 568 37.46 -30.97 -4.98
N GLY A 569 37.98 -30.84 -6.22
CA GLY A 569 39.14 -31.57 -6.83
C GLY A 569 38.94 -32.95 -7.53
N PRO A 570 39.75 -33.35 -8.57
CA PRO A 570 40.61 -32.58 -9.51
C PRO A 570 40.13 -32.57 -11.01
N LEU A 571 40.01 -31.35 -11.58
CA LEU A 571 40.45 -30.76 -12.90
C LEU A 571 40.98 -31.69 -14.05
N ILE A 572 40.80 -31.54 -15.40
CA ILE A 572 40.81 -30.45 -16.43
C ILE A 572 40.34 -31.09 -17.79
N THR A 573 39.56 -30.47 -18.70
CA THR A 573 39.99 -29.42 -19.66
C THR A 573 38.96 -28.34 -19.97
N GLU A 574 39.44 -27.09 -19.85
CA GLU A 574 38.98 -25.86 -20.50
C GLU A 574 38.76 -26.04 -22.02
N ILE A 575 37.89 -25.23 -22.64
CA ILE A 575 38.29 -24.21 -23.63
C ILE A 575 37.38 -22.99 -23.47
N ASN A 576 38.00 -21.81 -23.41
CA ASN A 576 37.37 -20.49 -23.35
C ASN A 576 37.46 -19.76 -24.71
N TYR A 577 36.37 -19.05 -25.05
CA TYR A 577 36.15 -17.88 -25.93
C TYR A 577 36.50 -17.83 -27.44
N GLY A 578 35.52 -17.31 -28.20
CA GLY A 578 35.72 -16.22 -29.18
C GLY A 578 35.74 -16.61 -30.66
N GLY A 579 34.67 -16.26 -31.38
CA GLY A 579 34.53 -16.34 -32.85
C GLY A 579 33.11 -16.06 -33.28
#